data_AF-A0AAE6YDV1-F1
#
_entry.id   AF-A0AAE6YDV1-F1
#
_cell.length_a   1.000
_cell.length_b   1.000
_cell.length_c   1.000
_cell.angle_alpha   90.00
_cell.angle_beta   90.00
_cell.angle_gamma   90.00
#
_symmetry.space_group_name_H-M   'P 1'
#
loop_
_entity.id
_entity.type
_entity.pdbx_description
1 polymer ?
#
loop_
_entity_poly.entity_id
_entity_poly.type
_entity_poly.pdbx_seq_one_letter_code
_entity_poly.pdbx_strand_id
1 'polypeptide(L)'
;MDALLVRARGLWEGLARVPVSFPQAGGAEVAVSPESGLCPAGWVGVVALGGSAIVTAPTERTAAIVHEGLARLPVAAVADPTAVGDVLPGARRLGPAALAYVAREGFLPVEPGALSMGQVPCGHPELLRLEESAGDEDAGEAALGDITSPAFVIREHGQVVAAAGYRTWPGRAAHVCVLTAPAARGRGLARVTGSAAVAHALAAGLLPQWRARRAASRRVAASLGFAELGFQLSVEIA
;
A
#
# COMPACT_ATOMS: atom_id res chain seq x y z
N MET A 1 -1.35 -19.90 -11.63
CA MET A 1 -1.53 -18.62 -10.90
C MET A 1 -0.34 -17.74 -11.23
N ASP A 2 -0.55 -16.47 -11.56
CA ASP A 2 0.53 -15.51 -11.84
C ASP A 2 1.52 -15.46 -10.66
N ALA A 3 2.82 -15.55 -10.93
CA ALA A 3 3.88 -15.53 -9.93
C ALA A 3 3.87 -14.24 -9.09
N LEU A 4 3.47 -13.12 -9.69
CA LEU A 4 3.33 -11.85 -8.98
C LEU A 4 2.21 -11.92 -7.94
N LEU A 5 1.06 -12.49 -8.32
CA LEU A 5 -0.07 -12.69 -7.42
C LEU A 5 0.26 -13.66 -6.28
N VAL A 6 1.01 -14.74 -6.55
CA VAL A 6 1.49 -15.68 -5.51
C VAL A 6 2.31 -14.93 -4.45
N ARG A 7 3.28 -14.12 -4.87
CA ARG A 7 4.12 -13.35 -3.93
C ARG A 7 3.32 -12.29 -3.18
N ALA A 8 2.38 -11.63 -3.85
CA ALA A 8 1.49 -10.64 -3.22
C ALA A 8 0.61 -11.30 -2.15
N ARG A 9 0.03 -12.48 -2.42
CA ARG A 9 -0.76 -13.23 -1.43
C ARG A 9 0.08 -13.64 -0.23
N GLY A 10 1.26 -14.23 -0.46
CA GLY A 10 2.16 -14.65 0.62
C GLY A 10 2.61 -13.50 1.53
N LEU A 11 2.76 -12.27 0.99
CA LEU A 11 3.00 -11.07 1.80
C LEU A 11 1.87 -10.82 2.80
N TRP A 12 0.61 -10.78 2.34
CA TRP A 12 -0.53 -10.46 3.20
C TRP A 12 -0.87 -11.59 4.16
N GLU A 13 -0.73 -12.84 3.74
CA GLU A 13 -0.83 -14.00 4.65
C GLU A 13 0.18 -13.90 5.79
N GLY A 14 1.43 -13.51 5.50
CA GLY A 14 2.45 -13.27 6.53
C GLY A 14 2.11 -12.10 7.46
N LEU A 15 1.48 -11.05 6.94
CA LEU A 15 1.03 -9.90 7.74
C LEU A 15 -0.18 -10.20 8.62
N ALA A 16 -0.94 -11.26 8.32
CA ALA A 16 -2.05 -11.68 9.18
C ALA A 16 -1.58 -12.19 10.55
N ARG A 17 -0.32 -12.60 10.68
CA ARG A 17 0.31 -13.12 11.91
C ARG A 17 -0.35 -14.35 12.54
N VAL A 18 -1.31 -14.94 11.85
CA VAL A 18 -1.97 -16.20 12.18
C VAL A 18 -2.09 -17.03 10.91
N PRO A 19 -2.23 -18.36 11.02
CA PRO A 19 -2.49 -19.19 9.84
C PRO A 19 -3.78 -18.76 9.15
N VAL A 20 -3.66 -18.22 7.94
CA VAL A 20 -4.77 -17.89 7.03
C VAL A 20 -4.23 -17.95 5.60
N SER A 21 -5.07 -18.31 4.65
CA SER A 21 -4.67 -18.35 3.24
C SER A 21 -5.78 -17.89 2.34
N PHE A 22 -5.42 -17.27 1.21
CA PHE A 22 -6.40 -16.92 0.19
C PHE A 22 -7.04 -18.19 -0.39
N PRO A 23 -8.38 -18.36 -0.34
CA PRO A 23 -9.02 -19.55 -0.86
C PRO A 23 -8.75 -19.78 -2.35
N GLN A 24 -8.47 -21.03 -2.75
CA GLN A 24 -8.19 -21.37 -4.16
C GLN A 24 -9.42 -21.27 -5.07
N ALA A 25 -10.61 -21.57 -4.53
CA ALA A 25 -11.88 -21.52 -5.26
C ALA A 25 -12.52 -20.12 -5.31
N GLY A 26 -11.81 -19.08 -4.83
CA GLY A 26 -12.37 -17.75 -4.59
C GLY A 26 -13.13 -17.67 -3.26
N GLY A 27 -13.65 -16.48 -2.95
CA GLY A 27 -14.32 -16.19 -1.67
C GLY A 27 -13.39 -15.54 -0.64
N ALA A 28 -13.85 -15.43 0.61
CA ALA A 28 -13.15 -14.76 1.69
C ALA A 28 -12.93 -15.71 2.88
N GLU A 29 -11.69 -15.78 3.36
CA GLU A 29 -11.34 -16.51 4.59
C GLU A 29 -11.23 -15.52 5.75
N VAL A 30 -11.84 -15.83 6.91
CA VAL A 30 -11.83 -14.96 8.10
C VAL A 30 -11.06 -15.62 9.23
N ALA A 31 -10.06 -14.91 9.79
CA ALA A 31 -9.28 -15.37 10.92
C ALA A 31 -9.29 -14.35 12.08
N VAL A 32 -9.18 -14.85 13.32
CA VAL A 32 -9.01 -13.99 14.50
C VAL A 32 -7.52 -13.69 14.66
N SER A 33 -7.15 -12.41 14.60
CA SER A 33 -5.78 -11.93 14.78
C SER A 33 -5.76 -10.53 15.41
N PRO A 34 -5.64 -10.43 16.74
CA PRO A 34 -5.54 -9.16 17.45
C PRO A 34 -4.32 -8.32 17.05
N GLU A 35 -3.25 -8.98 16.61
CA GLU A 35 -1.97 -8.35 16.23
C GLU A 35 -1.80 -8.24 14.71
N SER A 36 -2.88 -8.36 13.94
CA SER A 36 -2.83 -8.30 12.48
C SER A 36 -2.11 -7.04 11.98
N GLY A 37 -1.20 -7.23 11.02
CA GLY A 37 -0.54 -6.15 10.29
C GLY A 37 -1.33 -5.64 9.09
N LEU A 38 -2.54 -6.16 8.84
CA LEU A 38 -3.36 -5.75 7.68
C LEU A 38 -4.00 -4.38 7.88
N CYS A 39 -4.20 -3.94 9.12
CA CYS A 39 -5.01 -2.78 9.47
C CYS A 39 -4.52 -2.17 10.80
N PRO A 40 -5.05 -1.01 11.22
CA PRO A 40 -4.80 -0.48 12.56
C PRO A 40 -5.18 -1.48 13.67
N ALA A 41 -4.55 -1.35 14.84
CA ALA A 41 -4.83 -2.20 15.99
C ALA A 41 -6.31 -2.10 16.40
N GLY A 42 -6.95 -3.24 16.66
CA GLY A 42 -8.38 -3.30 17.03
C GLY A 42 -9.36 -3.20 15.85
N TRP A 43 -8.87 -3.07 14.62
CA TRP A 43 -9.71 -2.99 13.42
C TRP A 43 -9.78 -4.35 12.72
N VAL A 44 -10.77 -4.51 11.85
CA VAL A 44 -10.86 -5.59 10.87
C VAL A 44 -10.09 -5.18 9.63
N GLY A 45 -9.19 -6.03 9.17
CA GLY A 45 -8.43 -5.85 7.94
C GLY A 45 -8.96 -6.77 6.85
N VAL A 46 -9.38 -6.21 5.71
CA VAL A 46 -9.80 -6.95 4.53
C VAL A 46 -8.79 -6.73 3.41
N VAL A 47 -8.28 -7.81 2.84
CA VAL A 47 -7.43 -7.76 1.65
C VAL A 47 -8.01 -8.69 0.59
N ALA A 48 -8.42 -8.12 -0.54
CA ALA A 48 -8.88 -8.85 -1.71
C ALA A 48 -7.80 -8.81 -2.79
N LEU A 49 -7.37 -9.96 -3.30
CA LEU A 49 -6.36 -10.11 -4.35
C LEU A 49 -6.71 -11.25 -5.32
N GLY A 50 -6.81 -10.91 -6.61
CA GLY A 50 -7.01 -11.90 -7.66
C GLY A 50 -8.24 -12.80 -7.45
N GLY A 51 -9.37 -12.22 -7.04
CA GLY A 51 -10.65 -12.93 -6.86
C GLY A 51 -10.77 -13.76 -5.56
N SER A 52 -9.83 -13.63 -4.63
CA SER A 52 -9.94 -14.19 -3.28
C SER A 52 -9.68 -13.11 -2.24
N ALA A 53 -10.13 -13.30 -1.01
CA ALA A 53 -9.83 -12.40 0.08
C ALA A 53 -9.40 -13.14 1.35
N ILE A 54 -8.61 -12.46 2.16
CA ILE A 54 -8.40 -12.80 3.57
C ILE A 54 -8.89 -11.64 4.43
N VAL A 55 -9.39 -11.97 5.61
CA VAL A 55 -9.94 -11.04 6.57
C VAL A 55 -9.39 -11.38 7.94
N THR A 56 -8.86 -10.38 8.65
CA THR A 56 -8.45 -10.54 10.04
C THR A 56 -9.33 -9.69 10.94
N ALA A 57 -9.86 -10.28 12.01
CA ALA A 57 -10.64 -9.57 13.02
C ALA A 57 -9.96 -9.65 14.40
N PRO A 58 -10.13 -8.63 15.26
CA PRO A 58 -9.43 -8.55 16.54
C PRO A 58 -9.97 -9.51 17.61
N THR A 59 -11.22 -9.96 17.49
CA THR A 59 -11.88 -10.87 18.44
C THR A 59 -12.76 -11.87 17.72
N GLU A 60 -13.08 -12.99 18.37
CA GLU A 60 -14.03 -13.99 17.85
C GLU A 60 -15.40 -13.38 17.56
N ARG A 61 -15.89 -12.49 18.43
CA ARG A 61 -17.16 -11.78 18.24
C ARG A 61 -17.15 -10.96 16.95
N THR A 62 -16.09 -10.16 16.76
CA THR A 62 -15.94 -9.34 15.55
C THR A 62 -15.80 -10.21 14.30
N ALA A 63 -15.07 -11.33 14.39
CA ALA A 63 -14.93 -12.29 13.30
C ALA A 63 -16.27 -12.87 12.87
N ALA A 64 -17.11 -13.28 13.82
CA ALA A 64 -18.44 -13.83 13.53
C ALA A 64 -19.33 -12.81 12.80
N ILE A 65 -19.38 -11.56 13.28
CA ILE A 65 -20.14 -10.47 12.63
C ILE A 65 -19.67 -10.24 11.20
N VAL A 66 -18.36 -10.15 10.99
CA VAL A 66 -17.78 -9.90 9.66
C VAL A 66 -17.97 -11.07 8.73
N HIS A 67 -17.80 -12.30 9.22
CA HIS A 67 -18.05 -13.50 8.43
C HIS A 67 -19.48 -13.56 7.92
N GLU A 68 -20.48 -13.34 8.79
CA GLU A 68 -21.89 -13.28 8.40
C GLU A 68 -22.17 -12.15 7.40
N GLY A 69 -21.61 -10.95 7.66
CA GLY A 69 -21.79 -9.79 6.80
C GLY A 69 -21.21 -9.97 5.40
N LEU A 70 -19.94 -10.37 5.32
CA LEU A 70 -19.21 -10.52 4.06
C LEU A 70 -19.66 -11.74 3.25
N ALA A 71 -20.22 -12.78 3.88
CA ALA A 71 -20.81 -13.91 3.16
C ALA A 71 -21.98 -13.51 2.24
N ARG A 72 -22.58 -12.33 2.46
CA ARG A 72 -23.63 -11.77 1.60
C ARG A 72 -23.09 -11.05 0.36
N LEU A 73 -21.77 -10.84 0.27
CA LEU A 73 -21.13 -10.12 -0.82
C LEU A 73 -20.37 -11.08 -1.75
N PRO A 74 -20.35 -10.80 -3.06
CA PRO A 74 -19.35 -11.41 -3.92
C PRO A 74 -17.96 -10.94 -3.49
N VAL A 75 -16.94 -11.79 -3.66
CA VAL A 75 -15.54 -11.48 -3.30
C VAL A 75 -15.01 -10.19 -3.94
N ALA A 76 -15.51 -9.80 -5.12
CA ALA A 76 -15.13 -8.55 -5.76
C ALA A 76 -15.60 -7.30 -5.00
N ALA A 77 -16.60 -7.43 -4.11
CA ALA A 77 -17.21 -6.35 -3.35
C ALA A 77 -16.77 -6.32 -1.88
N VAL A 78 -16.03 -7.30 -1.37
CA VAL A 78 -15.66 -7.37 0.07
C VAL A 78 -14.70 -6.26 0.52
N ALA A 79 -14.03 -5.60 -0.43
CA ALA A 79 -13.22 -4.41 -0.18
C ALA A 79 -13.87 -3.12 -0.68
N ASP A 80 -15.10 -3.17 -1.21
CA ASP A 80 -15.85 -1.97 -1.61
C ASP A 80 -16.49 -1.32 -0.38
N PRO A 81 -16.16 -0.05 -0.04
CA PRO A 81 -16.65 0.56 1.19
C PRO A 81 -18.17 0.72 1.25
N THR A 82 -18.84 0.88 0.11
CA THR A 82 -20.29 1.05 0.04
C THR A 82 -20.96 -0.28 0.29
N ALA A 83 -20.58 -1.32 -0.47
CA ALA A 83 -21.12 -2.67 -0.30
C ALA A 83 -20.86 -3.22 1.11
N VAL A 84 -19.67 -2.98 1.67
CA VAL A 84 -19.34 -3.34 3.05
C VAL A 84 -20.19 -2.54 4.05
N GLY A 85 -20.46 -1.26 3.78
CA GLY A 85 -21.33 -0.43 4.61
C GLY A 85 -22.78 -0.94 4.66
N ASP A 86 -23.28 -1.49 3.56
CA ASP A 86 -24.63 -2.06 3.49
C ASP A 86 -24.77 -3.33 4.34
N VAL A 87 -23.73 -4.17 4.40
CA VAL A 87 -23.74 -5.42 5.19
C VAL A 87 -23.21 -5.26 6.61
N LEU A 88 -22.46 -4.20 6.91
CA LEU A 88 -21.93 -3.84 8.23
C LEU A 88 -22.31 -2.37 8.55
N PRO A 89 -23.61 -2.09 8.80
CA PRO A 89 -24.08 -0.73 9.02
C PRO A 89 -23.46 -0.12 10.27
N GLY A 90 -23.13 1.17 10.20
CA GLY A 90 -22.53 1.92 11.31
C GLY A 90 -21.03 1.71 11.52
N ALA A 91 -20.40 0.74 10.84
CA ALA A 91 -18.96 0.55 10.93
C ALA A 91 -18.18 1.75 10.35
N ARG A 92 -17.06 2.14 10.96
CA ARG A 92 -16.14 3.12 10.37
C ARG A 92 -15.23 2.40 9.37
N ARG A 93 -14.79 3.10 8.33
CA ARG A 93 -14.00 2.54 7.23
C ARG A 93 -12.80 3.40 6.91
N LEU A 94 -11.66 2.77 6.63
CA LEU A 94 -10.47 3.38 6.06
C LEU A 94 -10.08 2.64 4.79
N GLY A 95 -10.17 3.32 3.65
CA GLY A 95 -9.95 2.72 2.34
C GLY A 95 -11.11 2.99 1.36
N PRO A 96 -11.10 2.34 0.19
CA PRO A 96 -10.19 1.26 -0.17
C PRO A 96 -8.87 1.84 -0.66
N ALA A 97 -7.78 1.12 -0.42
CA ALA A 97 -6.51 1.40 -1.06
C ALA A 97 -6.27 0.34 -2.14
N ALA A 98 -6.03 0.76 -3.38
CA ALA A 98 -5.60 -0.12 -4.45
C ALA A 98 -4.22 -0.68 -4.12
N LEU A 99 -4.04 -1.98 -4.37
CA LEU A 99 -2.79 -2.71 -4.15
C LEU A 99 -2.21 -3.09 -5.50
N ALA A 100 -1.08 -2.48 -5.83
CA ALA A 100 -0.40 -2.73 -7.08
C ALA A 100 1.02 -3.24 -6.84
N TYR A 101 1.51 -4.08 -7.75
CA TYR A 101 2.80 -4.75 -7.65
C TYR A 101 3.52 -4.72 -8.99
N VAL A 102 4.85 -4.78 -8.97
CA VAL A 102 5.65 -4.89 -10.19
C VAL A 102 6.78 -5.91 -10.01
N ALA A 103 6.97 -6.74 -11.03
CA ALA A 103 8.14 -7.60 -11.14
C ALA A 103 9.22 -6.90 -11.95
N ARG A 104 10.46 -7.40 -11.91
CA ARG A 104 11.60 -6.78 -12.61
C ARG A 104 11.33 -6.66 -14.12
N GLU A 105 10.66 -7.63 -14.70
CA GLU A 105 10.36 -7.73 -16.13
C GLU A 105 9.29 -6.73 -16.58
N GLY A 106 8.39 -6.34 -15.67
CA GLY A 106 7.33 -5.35 -15.94
C GLY A 106 7.69 -3.93 -15.56
N PHE A 107 8.82 -3.71 -14.88
CA PHE A 107 9.22 -2.40 -14.39
C PHE A 107 9.66 -1.47 -15.53
N LEU A 108 9.11 -0.27 -15.55
CA LEU A 108 9.41 0.78 -16.53
C LEU A 108 10.21 1.91 -15.85
N PRO A 109 11.56 1.85 -15.84
CA PRO A 109 12.37 2.87 -15.21
C PRO A 109 12.24 4.23 -15.91
N VAL A 110 12.42 5.28 -15.13
CA VAL A 110 12.43 6.67 -15.59
C VAL A 110 13.72 7.32 -15.17
N GLU A 111 14.43 7.87 -16.16
CA GLU A 111 15.65 8.64 -15.94
C GLU A 111 15.31 10.05 -15.41
N PRO A 112 16.11 10.59 -14.47
CA PRO A 112 15.88 11.92 -13.90
C PRO A 112 16.14 13.06 -14.90
N GLY A 113 16.86 12.81 -16.01
CA GLY A 113 17.24 13.84 -16.96
C GLY A 113 18.08 14.93 -16.30
N ALA A 114 17.67 16.19 -16.46
CA ALA A 114 18.35 17.35 -15.87
C ALA A 114 17.96 17.64 -14.40
N LEU A 115 17.09 16.83 -13.79
CA LEU A 115 16.66 17.04 -12.41
C LEU A 115 17.81 16.74 -11.43
N SER A 116 17.98 17.60 -10.43
CA SER A 116 18.95 17.40 -9.35
C SER A 116 18.44 16.32 -8.40
N MET A 117 18.74 15.07 -8.74
CA MET A 117 18.40 13.90 -7.94
C MET A 117 19.54 13.56 -6.98
N GLY A 118 19.18 13.26 -5.74
CA GLY A 118 20.11 12.81 -4.71
C GLY A 118 19.51 11.73 -3.84
N GLN A 119 20.28 11.30 -2.85
CA GLN A 119 19.82 10.39 -1.81
C GLN A 119 20.08 10.99 -0.43
N VAL A 120 19.17 10.74 0.50
CA VAL A 120 19.33 11.05 1.92
C VAL A 120 19.00 9.79 2.75
N PRO A 121 19.60 9.61 3.94
CA PRO A 121 19.25 8.49 4.81
C PRO A 121 17.78 8.56 5.27
N CYS A 122 17.21 7.43 5.69
CA CYS A 122 15.91 7.41 6.35
C CYS A 122 15.95 8.28 7.63
N GLY A 123 14.85 8.97 7.94
CA GLY A 123 14.77 9.88 9.08
C GLY A 123 15.53 11.20 8.90
N HIS A 124 16.02 11.51 7.70
CA HIS A 124 16.67 12.80 7.45
C HIS A 124 15.69 13.97 7.67
N PRO A 125 16.07 15.06 8.36
CA PRO A 125 15.17 16.18 8.69
C PRO A 125 14.48 16.85 7.50
N GLU A 126 15.02 16.70 6.29
CA GLU A 126 14.42 17.22 5.07
C GLU A 126 13.17 16.46 4.61
N LEU A 127 13.05 15.18 4.99
CA LEU A 127 11.84 14.40 4.71
C LEU A 127 10.69 14.89 5.59
N LEU A 128 10.97 15.20 6.85
CA LEU A 128 9.99 15.80 7.77
C LEU A 128 9.50 17.15 7.25
N ARG A 129 10.40 18.03 6.80
CA ARG A 129 10.01 19.32 6.18
C ARG A 129 9.14 19.14 4.93
N LEU A 130 9.42 18.12 4.12
CA LEU A 130 8.58 17.80 2.97
C LEU A 130 7.18 17.34 3.42
N GLU A 131 7.07 16.47 4.43
CA GLU A 131 5.81 16.04 5.02
C GLU A 131 5.01 17.20 5.60
N GLU A 132 5.65 18.07 6.39
CA GLU A 132 5.06 19.31 6.92
C GLU A 132 4.52 20.20 5.79
N SER A 133 5.28 20.36 4.69
CA SER A 133 4.86 21.19 3.55
C SER A 133 3.68 20.61 2.76
N ALA A 134 3.49 19.29 2.81
CA ALA A 134 2.40 18.60 2.13
C ALA A 134 1.11 18.56 2.95
N GLY A 135 1.24 18.67 4.29
CA GLY A 135 0.13 18.60 5.24
C GLY A 135 -0.22 17.17 5.64
N ASP A 136 -0.90 17.05 6.78
CA ASP A 136 -1.15 15.78 7.49
C ASP A 136 -1.81 14.69 6.63
N GLU A 137 -2.70 15.07 5.72
CA GLU A 137 -3.42 14.11 4.88
C GLU A 137 -2.49 13.45 3.86
N ASP A 138 -1.66 14.23 3.17
CA ASP A 138 -0.73 13.73 2.17
C ASP A 138 0.49 13.06 2.84
N ALA A 139 0.95 13.58 3.99
CA ALA A 139 1.97 12.94 4.81
C ALA A 139 1.50 11.57 5.34
N GLY A 140 0.27 11.48 5.85
CA GLY A 140 -0.32 10.22 6.32
C GLY A 140 -0.55 9.19 5.22
N GLU A 141 -0.81 9.62 3.97
CA GLU A 141 -0.88 8.72 2.81
C GLU A 141 0.50 8.23 2.38
N ALA A 142 1.51 9.10 2.37
CA ALA A 142 2.84 8.77 1.87
C ALA A 142 3.68 7.98 2.89
N ALA A 143 3.56 8.32 4.18
CA ALA A 143 4.33 7.75 5.29
C ALA A 143 5.84 7.72 5.03
N LEU A 144 6.43 8.85 4.61
CA LEU A 144 7.87 8.92 4.35
C LEU A 144 8.70 8.81 5.63
N GLY A 145 8.15 9.23 6.78
CA GLY A 145 8.78 9.03 8.08
C GLY A 145 9.02 7.56 8.46
N ASP A 146 8.27 6.63 7.86
CA ASP A 146 8.29 5.20 8.18
C ASP A 146 9.23 4.36 7.28
N ILE A 147 9.91 4.99 6.32
CA ILE A 147 10.78 4.26 5.39
C ILE A 147 11.98 3.65 6.11
N THR A 148 12.43 2.51 5.59
CA THR A 148 13.65 1.82 6.08
C THR A 148 14.78 1.85 5.04
N SER A 149 14.47 2.26 3.81
CA SER A 149 15.47 2.50 2.75
C SER A 149 16.02 3.92 2.83
N PRO A 150 17.11 4.23 2.10
CA PRO A 150 17.39 5.62 1.72
C PRO A 150 16.18 6.23 0.99
N ALA A 151 16.02 7.54 1.09
CA ALA A 151 15.08 8.30 0.28
C ALA A 151 15.78 8.90 -0.93
N PHE A 152 15.15 8.76 -2.10
CA PHE A 152 15.56 9.36 -3.36
C PHE A 152 14.82 10.68 -3.51
N VAL A 153 15.57 11.78 -3.55
CA VAL A 153 15.03 13.13 -3.44
C VAL A 153 15.33 13.95 -4.68
N ILE A 154 14.43 14.87 -5.02
CA ILE A 154 14.67 15.93 -6.00
C ILE A 154 14.72 17.26 -5.24
N ARG A 155 15.73 18.07 -5.58
CA ARG A 155 15.95 19.37 -4.95
C ARG A 155 15.74 20.53 -5.90
N GLU A 156 15.12 21.58 -5.39
CA GLU A 156 15.03 22.89 -6.05
C GLU A 156 15.36 23.97 -5.04
N HIS A 157 16.24 24.91 -5.42
CA HIS A 157 16.69 25.99 -4.55
C HIS A 157 17.17 25.48 -3.17
N GLY A 158 17.84 24.33 -3.15
CA GLY A 158 18.36 23.69 -1.94
C GLY A 158 17.34 22.90 -1.11
N GLN A 159 16.04 22.93 -1.43
CA GLN A 159 15.00 22.23 -0.68
C GLN A 159 14.53 20.96 -1.38
N VAL A 160 14.21 19.92 -0.60
CA VAL A 160 13.57 18.71 -1.15
C VAL A 160 12.13 19.05 -1.54
N VAL A 161 11.79 18.87 -2.81
CA VAL A 161 10.43 19.11 -3.34
C VAL A 161 9.70 17.83 -3.72
N ALA A 162 10.42 16.71 -3.84
CA ALA A 162 9.85 15.39 -4.00
C ALA A 162 10.79 14.35 -3.40
N ALA A 163 10.23 13.30 -2.83
CA ALA A 163 10.98 12.20 -2.26
C ALA A 163 10.23 10.87 -2.46
N ALA A 164 10.99 9.78 -2.56
CA ALA A 164 10.45 8.45 -2.48
C ALA A 164 11.41 7.52 -1.74
N GLY A 165 10.87 6.57 -1.00
CA GLY A 165 11.61 5.48 -0.37
C GLY A 165 10.69 4.28 -0.24
N TYR A 166 11.09 3.31 0.58
CA TYR A 166 10.20 2.22 0.94
C TYR A 166 10.46 1.73 2.36
N ARG A 167 9.40 1.21 2.96
CA ARG A 167 9.46 0.42 4.18
C ARG A 167 9.57 -1.05 3.82
N THR A 168 10.52 -1.75 4.41
CA THR A 168 10.62 -3.21 4.26
C THR A 168 9.56 -3.87 5.13
N TRP A 169 8.72 -4.69 4.51
CA TRP A 169 7.72 -5.51 5.18
C TRP A 169 8.18 -6.98 5.25
N PRO A 170 7.58 -7.81 6.12
CA PRO A 170 7.76 -9.26 6.09
C PRO A 170 7.60 -9.85 4.69
N GLY A 171 8.21 -10.99 4.42
CA GLY A 171 8.14 -11.62 3.09
C GLY A 171 8.92 -10.87 1.99
N ARG A 172 9.88 -10.01 2.37
CA ARG A 172 10.75 -9.24 1.46
C ARG A 172 9.96 -8.30 0.53
N ALA A 173 8.90 -7.68 1.02
CA ALA A 173 8.20 -6.63 0.29
C ALA A 173 8.76 -5.24 0.58
N ALA A 174 8.77 -4.38 -0.43
CA ALA A 174 9.10 -2.96 -0.33
C ALA A 174 7.80 -2.17 -0.49
N HIS A 175 7.24 -1.69 0.62
CA HIS A 175 6.09 -0.79 0.62
C HIS A 175 6.55 0.61 0.22
N VAL A 176 6.25 1.00 -1.02
CA VAL A 176 6.75 2.24 -1.64
C VAL A 176 6.01 3.45 -1.08
N CYS A 177 6.78 4.42 -0.60
CA CYS A 177 6.34 5.68 -0.02
C CYS A 177 6.79 6.82 -0.94
N VAL A 178 5.86 7.66 -1.42
CA VAL A 178 6.17 8.75 -2.35
C VAL A 178 5.44 10.02 -1.97
N LEU A 179 6.16 11.14 -1.92
CA LEU A 179 5.57 12.45 -1.67
C LEU A 179 6.15 13.50 -2.60
N THR A 180 5.30 14.45 -3.00
CA THR A 180 5.71 15.63 -3.78
C THR A 180 5.03 16.86 -3.18
N ALA A 181 5.83 17.88 -2.90
CA ALA A 181 5.39 19.15 -2.36
C ALA A 181 4.25 19.73 -3.21
N PRO A 182 3.20 20.32 -2.62
CA PRO A 182 2.04 20.83 -3.36
C PRO A 182 2.39 21.72 -4.55
N ALA A 183 3.33 22.67 -4.36
CA ALA A 183 3.79 23.60 -5.39
C ALA A 183 4.55 22.95 -6.56
N ALA A 184 5.05 21.71 -6.40
CA ALA A 184 5.85 21.01 -7.39
C ALA A 184 5.07 19.87 -8.10
N ARG A 185 3.76 19.74 -7.85
CA ARG A 185 2.90 18.70 -8.46
C ARG A 185 2.68 18.94 -9.95
N GLY A 186 2.23 17.90 -10.65
CA GLY A 186 1.94 17.97 -12.10
C GLY A 186 3.18 17.94 -13.00
N ARG A 187 4.38 17.86 -12.42
CA ARG A 187 5.67 17.93 -13.14
C ARG A 187 6.37 16.58 -13.31
N GLY A 188 5.71 15.48 -12.96
CA GLY A 188 6.27 14.12 -13.08
C GLY A 188 7.26 13.71 -11.98
N LEU A 189 7.51 14.55 -10.98
CA LEU A 189 8.55 14.30 -9.96
C LEU A 189 8.32 13.01 -9.15
N ALA A 190 7.06 12.72 -8.77
CA ALA A 190 6.69 11.48 -8.09
C ALA A 190 7.04 10.21 -8.90
N ARG A 191 6.97 10.29 -10.23
CA ARG A 191 7.34 9.19 -11.11
C ARG A 191 8.85 8.98 -11.12
N VAL A 192 9.63 10.06 -11.14
CA VAL A 192 11.09 10.01 -11.12
C VAL A 192 11.61 9.47 -9.78
N THR A 193 11.18 10.05 -8.66
CA THR A 193 11.60 9.56 -7.33
C THR A 193 11.10 8.14 -7.08
N GLY A 194 9.84 7.85 -7.40
CA GLY A 194 9.25 6.52 -7.30
C GLY A 194 10.00 5.47 -8.13
N SER A 195 10.40 5.80 -9.37
CA SER A 195 11.25 4.95 -10.20
C SER A 195 12.56 4.59 -9.51
N ALA A 196 13.26 5.57 -8.93
CA ALA A 196 14.53 5.33 -8.25
C ALA A 196 14.37 4.42 -7.02
N ALA A 197 13.33 4.64 -6.20
CA ALA A 197 13.03 3.79 -5.05
C ALA A 197 12.70 2.34 -5.46
N VAL A 198 11.93 2.17 -6.53
CA VAL A 198 11.55 0.84 -7.06
C VAL A 198 12.76 0.12 -7.67
N ALA A 199 13.59 0.82 -8.43
CA ALA A 199 14.83 0.26 -8.97
C ALA A 199 15.75 -0.25 -7.84
N HIS A 200 15.89 0.53 -6.76
CA HIS A 200 16.64 0.13 -5.58
C HIS A 200 16.04 -1.10 -4.89
N ALA A 201 14.71 -1.14 -4.69
CA ALA A 201 14.03 -2.29 -4.10
C ALA A 201 14.22 -3.57 -4.93
N LEU A 202 14.09 -3.48 -6.27
CA LEU A 202 14.29 -4.59 -7.18
C LEU A 202 15.74 -5.08 -7.20
N ALA A 203 16.71 -4.17 -7.11
CA ALA A 203 18.13 -4.51 -6.98
C ALA A 203 18.42 -5.29 -5.69
N ALA A 204 17.73 -4.95 -4.60
CA ALA A 204 17.77 -5.68 -3.33
C ALA A 204 16.95 -7.00 -3.33
N GLY A 205 16.34 -7.38 -4.46
CA GLY A 205 15.52 -8.59 -4.61
C GLY A 205 14.20 -8.54 -3.81
N LEU A 206 13.69 -7.35 -3.52
CA LEU A 206 12.40 -7.16 -2.84
C LEU A 206 11.24 -7.22 -3.84
N LEU A 207 10.01 -7.39 -3.34
CA LEU A 207 8.76 -7.18 -4.09
C LEU A 207 8.28 -5.74 -3.89
N PRO A 208 8.40 -4.84 -4.87
CA PRO A 208 7.79 -3.52 -4.75
C PRO A 208 6.26 -3.62 -4.70
N GLN A 209 5.67 -2.92 -3.74
CA GLN A 209 4.25 -2.75 -3.55
C GLN A 209 3.93 -1.26 -3.56
N TRP A 210 2.94 -0.87 -4.35
CA TRP A 210 2.35 0.47 -4.31
C TRP A 210 0.94 0.37 -3.74
N ARG A 211 0.68 1.08 -2.65
CA ARG A 211 -0.65 1.19 -2.05
C ARG A 211 -1.17 2.60 -2.27
N ALA A 212 -2.33 2.74 -2.92
CA ALA A 212 -2.84 4.05 -3.32
C ALA A 212 -4.35 4.18 -3.15
N ARG A 213 -4.80 5.18 -2.38
CA ARG A 213 -6.22 5.59 -2.34
C ARG A 213 -6.56 6.55 -3.46
N ARG A 214 -5.64 7.47 -3.78
CA ARG A 214 -5.88 8.53 -4.78
C ARG A 214 -5.61 8.05 -6.20
N ALA A 215 -6.50 8.41 -7.14
CA ALA A 215 -6.35 8.11 -8.56
C ALA A 215 -5.03 8.64 -9.16
N ALA A 216 -4.54 9.79 -8.69
CA ALA A 216 -3.24 10.32 -9.12
C ALA A 216 -2.07 9.41 -8.74
N SER A 217 -2.07 8.85 -7.52
CA SER A 217 -1.04 7.92 -7.06
C SER A 217 -1.10 6.60 -7.85
N ARG A 218 -2.30 6.07 -8.12
CA ARG A 218 -2.51 4.91 -9.00
C ARG A 218 -1.94 5.11 -10.40
N ARG A 219 -2.13 6.29 -11.01
CA ARG A 219 -1.54 6.62 -12.32
C ARG A 219 -0.02 6.64 -12.31
N VAL A 220 0.60 7.13 -11.23
CA VAL A 220 2.06 7.10 -11.08
C VAL A 220 2.53 5.64 -11.04
N ALA A 221 1.94 4.80 -10.21
CA ALA A 221 2.25 3.37 -10.13
C ALA A 221 2.13 2.68 -11.50
N ALA A 222 1.00 2.87 -12.19
CA ALA A 222 0.78 2.30 -13.52
C ALA A 222 1.83 2.74 -14.55
N SER A 223 2.26 4.02 -14.50
CA SER A 223 3.29 4.55 -15.40
C SER A 223 4.71 3.98 -15.17
N LEU A 224 4.91 3.27 -14.05
CA LEU A 224 6.12 2.54 -13.70
C LEU A 224 5.98 1.03 -13.93
N GLY A 225 4.84 0.59 -14.49
CA GLY A 225 4.59 -0.81 -14.80
C GLY A 225 3.93 -1.62 -13.69
N PHE A 226 3.41 -0.98 -12.63
CA PHE A 226 2.68 -1.69 -11.59
C PHE A 226 1.33 -2.21 -12.11
N ALA A 227 1.06 -3.49 -11.84
CA ALA A 227 -0.23 -4.12 -12.06
C ALA A 227 -1.06 -4.05 -10.77
N GLU A 228 -2.27 -3.52 -10.85
CA GLU A 228 -3.23 -3.52 -9.74
C GLU A 228 -3.83 -4.91 -9.59
N LEU A 229 -3.65 -5.53 -8.42
CA LEU A 229 -4.07 -6.91 -8.15
C LEU A 229 -5.28 -7.00 -7.22
N GLY A 230 -5.66 -5.89 -6.57
CA GLY A 230 -6.85 -5.80 -5.75
C GLY A 230 -6.80 -4.65 -4.75
N PHE A 231 -7.44 -4.81 -3.60
CA PHE A 231 -7.72 -3.72 -2.66
C PHE A 231 -7.56 -4.14 -1.21
N GLN A 232 -7.23 -3.15 -0.37
CA GLN A 232 -7.26 -3.25 1.09
C GLN A 232 -8.33 -2.30 1.64
N LEU A 233 -9.13 -2.79 2.59
CA LEU A 233 -10.07 -1.99 3.37
C LEU A 233 -9.86 -2.30 4.86
N SER A 234 -9.89 -1.28 5.71
CA SER A 234 -9.96 -1.47 7.17
C SER A 234 -11.34 -1.05 7.68
N VAL A 235 -11.91 -1.82 8.60
CA VAL A 235 -13.25 -1.62 9.15
C VAL A 235 -13.20 -1.65 10.66
N GLU A 236 -13.80 -0.67 11.33
CA GLU A 236 -13.96 -0.64 12.78
C GLU A 236 -15.43 -0.87 13.11
N ILE A 237 -15.71 -1.93 13.85
CA ILE A 237 -17.05 -2.29 14.31
C ILE A 237 -17.21 -1.71 15.73
N ALA A 238 -18.29 -0.97 15.94
CA ALA A 238 -18.67 -0.39 17.23
C ALA A 238 -19.19 -1.45 18.22
#